data_AF-A0AAV2SYU0-F1
#
_entry.id   AF-A0AAV2SYU0-F1
#
_cell.length_a   1.000
_cell.length_b   1.000
_cell.length_c   1.000
_cell.angle_alpha   90.00
_cell.angle_beta   90.00
_cell.angle_gamma   90.00
#
_symmetry.space_group_name_H-M   'P 1'
#
loop_
_entity.id
_entity.type
_entity.pdbx_description
1 polymer ?
#
loop_
_entity_poly.entity_id
_entity_poly.type
_entity_poly.pdbx_seq_one_letter_code
_entity_poly.pdbx_strand_id
1 'polypeptide(L)'
;VVLFLPALCRKMGIPYCIVKNRSRLGRVVRRKTCSSMCLTDVNSGDRSSLNKLIEAMKTNYNDRVEEIRKNWGGGLLGSKSTAKIAKLERAKAKELSARVQ
;
A
#
# COMPACT_ATOMS: atom_id res chain seq x y z
N VAL A 1 11.82 3.02 -12.13
CA VAL A 1 13.06 3.17 -11.34
C VAL A 1 12.96 2.50 -9.97
N VAL A 2 11.90 2.69 -9.17
CA VAL A 2 11.84 2.22 -7.77
C VAL A 2 11.24 0.82 -7.52
N LEU A 3 11.03 0.01 -8.57
CA LEU A 3 10.34 -1.30 -8.44
C LEU A 3 11.10 -2.31 -7.58
N PHE A 4 12.43 -2.36 -7.68
CA PHE A 4 13.24 -3.32 -6.93
C PHE A 4 13.54 -2.88 -5.49
N LEU A 5 13.31 -1.60 -5.14
CA LEU A 5 13.73 -1.03 -3.86
C LEU A 5 13.08 -1.71 -2.65
N PRO A 6 11.75 -1.97 -2.62
CA PRO A 6 11.14 -2.70 -1.51
C PRO A 6 11.79 -4.07 -1.25
N ALA A 7 12.09 -4.81 -2.32
CA ALA A 7 12.73 -6.12 -2.22
C ALA A 7 14.18 -6.02 -1.71
N LEU A 8 14.94 -5.02 -2.19
CA LEU A 8 16.31 -4.77 -1.75
C LEU A 8 16.37 -4.33 -0.29
N CYS A 9 15.55 -3.36 0.12
CA CYS A 9 15.49 -2.86 1.49
C CYS A 9 15.18 -4.00 2.47
N ARG A 10 14.24 -4.89 2.12
CA ARG A 10 13.97 -6.10 2.90
C ARG A 10 15.20 -7.01 3.00
N LYS A 11 15.84 -7.34 1.86
CA LYS A 11 17.01 -8.24 1.84
C LYS A 11 18.14 -7.73 2.73
N MET A 12 18.30 -6.40 2.79
CA MET A 12 19.31 -5.73 3.61
C MET A 12 18.83 -5.40 5.04
N GLY A 13 17.60 -5.78 5.43
CA GLY A 13 17.05 -5.49 6.76
C GLY A 13 16.74 -4.01 7.03
N ILE A 14 16.64 -3.18 5.99
CA ILE A 14 16.40 -1.74 6.09
C ILE A 14 14.88 -1.47 6.14
N PRO A 15 14.38 -0.73 7.15
CA PRO A 15 12.98 -0.30 7.20
C PRO A 15 12.67 0.60 6.00
N TYR A 16 11.56 0.33 5.31
CA TYR A 16 11.13 1.16 4.18
C TYR A 16 9.64 1.53 4.29
N CYS A 17 9.26 2.59 3.59
CA CYS A 17 7.87 2.97 3.42
C CYS A 17 7.62 3.51 2.02
N ILE A 18 6.38 3.36 1.55
CA ILE A 18 5.92 3.93 0.28
C ILE A 18 5.07 5.15 0.60
N VAL A 19 5.50 6.32 0.12
CA VAL A 19 4.78 7.58 0.32
C VAL A 19 3.98 7.92 -0.93
N LYS A 20 2.76 8.44 -0.74
CA LYS A 20 1.79 8.68 -1.82
C LYS A 20 2.26 9.59 -2.97
N ASN A 21 3.15 10.56 -2.71
CA ASN A 21 3.47 11.59 -3.70
C ASN A 21 4.98 11.90 -3.79
N ARG A 22 5.55 11.73 -5.00
CA ARG A 22 6.94 12.04 -5.37
C ARG A 22 7.31 13.53 -5.22
N SER A 23 6.36 14.43 -5.43
CA SER A 23 6.57 15.87 -5.31
C SER A 23 6.70 16.32 -3.85
N ARG A 24 6.04 15.62 -2.91
CA ARG A 24 6.20 15.87 -1.47
C ARG A 24 7.63 15.57 -1.00
N LEU A 25 8.20 14.45 -1.47
CA LEU A 25 9.62 14.13 -1.25
C LEU A 25 10.52 15.19 -1.88
N GLY A 26 10.20 15.62 -3.10
CA GLY A 26 10.90 16.71 -3.79
C GLY A 26 10.99 17.98 -2.95
N ARG A 27 9.88 18.39 -2.31
CA ARG A 27 9.81 19.59 -1.45
C ARG A 27 10.83 19.54 -0.32
N VAL A 28 11.04 18.39 0.32
CA VAL A 28 11.99 18.21 1.44
C VAL A 28 13.43 18.44 0.96
N VAL A 29 13.80 17.90 -0.20
CA VAL A 29 15.15 18.05 -0.78
C VAL A 29 15.30 19.30 -1.66
N ARG A 30 14.32 20.22 -1.64
CA ARG A 30 14.29 21.44 -2.47
C ARG A 30 14.43 21.17 -3.97
N ARG A 31 13.82 20.08 -4.46
CA ARG A 31 13.72 19.73 -5.90
C ARG A 31 12.27 19.63 -6.34
N LYS A 32 12.00 19.73 -7.65
CA LYS A 32 10.64 19.56 -8.20
C LYS A 32 10.07 18.17 -7.92
N THR A 33 10.88 17.12 -8.04
CA THR A 33 10.49 15.74 -7.76
C THR A 33 11.65 14.94 -7.17
N CYS A 34 11.35 13.96 -6.31
CA CYS A 34 12.34 13.02 -5.76
C CYS A 34 11.73 11.62 -5.67
N SER A 35 12.39 10.62 -6.26
CA SER A 35 11.85 9.25 -6.35
C SER A 35 11.97 8.46 -5.04
N SER A 36 13.06 8.64 -4.30
CA SER A 36 13.37 7.95 -3.04
C SER A 36 14.29 8.81 -2.19
N MET A 37 14.15 8.74 -0.87
CA MET A 37 14.99 9.42 0.11
C MET A 37 15.42 8.43 1.18
N CYS A 38 16.59 8.64 1.76
CA CYS A 38 17.12 7.82 2.85
C CYS A 38 17.57 8.73 3.99
N LEU A 39 17.28 8.33 5.23
CA LEU A 39 17.83 8.92 6.44
C LEU A 39 18.99 8.02 6.89
N THR A 40 20.20 8.56 6.93
CA THR A 40 21.41 7.82 7.33
C THR A 40 21.73 8.00 8.80
N ASP A 41 21.54 9.21 9.33
CA ASP A 41 21.79 9.56 10.72
C ASP A 41 20.83 10.68 11.16
N VAL A 42 20.64 10.81 12.48
CA VAL A 42 19.82 11.84 13.11
C VAL A 42 20.47 12.38 14.37
N ASN A 43 20.18 13.63 14.68
CA ASN A 43 20.59 14.25 15.93
C ASN A 43 20.05 13.45 17.13
N SER A 44 20.76 13.49 18.25
CA SER A 44 20.41 12.75 19.47
C SER A 44 18.99 13.04 19.96
N GLY A 45 18.53 14.29 19.87
CA GLY A 45 17.19 14.70 20.27
C GLY A 45 16.05 14.08 19.45
N ASP A 46 16.31 13.70 18.20
CA ASP A 46 15.30 13.18 17.27
C ASP A 46 15.24 11.64 17.23
N ARG A 47 16.16 10.96 17.92
CA ARG A 47 16.26 9.48 17.90
C ARG A 47 14.98 8.80 18.37
N SER A 48 14.32 9.34 19.39
CA SER A 48 13.07 8.76 19.92
C SER A 48 11.93 8.84 18.90
N SER A 49 11.81 9.98 18.21
CA SER A 49 10.84 10.22 17.14
C SER A 49 11.10 9.30 15.94
N LEU A 50 12.37 9.14 15.56
CA LEU A 50 12.76 8.22 14.49
C LEU A 50 12.43 6.77 14.84
N ASN A 51 12.69 6.32 16.08
CA ASN A 51 12.40 4.95 16.50
C ASN A 51 10.91 4.61 16.39
N LYS A 52 10.02 5.54 16.77
CA LYS A 52 8.57 5.39 16.59
C LYS A 52 8.18 5.24 15.11
N LEU A 53 8.82 6.03 14.24
CA LEU A 53 8.60 5.92 12.79
C LEU A 53 9.10 4.57 12.24
N ILE A 54 10.27 4.12 12.67
CA ILE A 54 10.85 2.83 12.24
C ILE A 54 9.92 1.68 12.62
N GLU A 55 9.39 1.67 13.85
CA GLU A 55 8.44 0.65 14.31
C GLU A 55 7.19 0.62 13.43
N ALA A 56 6.55 1.77 13.23
CA ALA A 56 5.37 1.88 12.37
C ALA A 56 5.65 1.44 10.93
N MET A 57 6.83 1.75 10.37
CA MET A 57 7.20 1.34 9.01
C MET A 57 7.42 -0.17 8.91
N LYS A 58 8.12 -0.77 9.87
CA LYS A 58 8.39 -2.22 9.89
C LYS A 58 7.10 -3.02 9.91
N THR A 59 6.19 -2.69 10.83
CA THR A 59 4.91 -3.39 10.98
C THR A 59 4.05 -3.29 9.71
N ASN A 60 4.08 -2.15 9.02
CA ASN A 60 3.25 -1.94 7.83
C ASN A 60 3.84 -2.53 6.54
N TYR A 61 5.17 -2.61 6.41
CA TYR A 61 5.83 -2.95 5.15
C TYR A 61 6.79 -4.14 5.23
N ASN A 62 7.72 -4.12 6.18
CA ASN A 62 8.77 -5.14 6.26
C ASN A 62 8.22 -6.48 6.78
N ASP A 63 7.30 -6.45 7.74
CA ASP A 63 6.76 -7.65 8.37
C ASP A 63 5.62 -8.27 7.53
N ARG A 64 4.94 -7.46 6.71
CA ARG A 64 3.81 -7.86 5.85
C ARG A 64 4.22 -8.32 4.44
N VAL A 65 5.47 -8.71 4.23
CA VAL A 65 5.98 -8.98 2.88
C VAL A 65 5.26 -10.12 2.16
N GLU A 66 4.97 -11.22 2.86
CA GLU A 66 4.31 -12.36 2.22
C GLU A 66 2.91 -12.00 1.73
N GLU A 67 2.20 -11.16 2.48
CA GLU A 67 0.90 -10.61 2.10
C GLU A 67 1.04 -9.69 0.88
N ILE A 68 1.95 -8.71 0.95
CA ILE A 68 2.18 -7.73 -0.13
C ILE A 68 2.59 -8.42 -1.44
N ARG A 69 3.41 -9.47 -1.38
CA ARG A 69 3.90 -10.20 -2.56
C ARG A 69 2.81 -11.06 -3.20
N LYS A 70 1.95 -11.68 -2.40
CA LYS A 70 0.91 -12.61 -2.88
C LYS A 70 -0.38 -11.90 -3.29
N ASN A 71 -0.58 -10.67 -2.82
CA ASN A 71 -1.74 -9.87 -3.16
C ASN A 71 -1.59 -9.28 -4.56
N TRP A 72 -2.38 -9.80 -5.49
CA TRP A 72 -2.53 -9.23 -6.82
C TRP A 72 -3.59 -8.12 -6.78
N GLY A 73 -3.28 -6.98 -7.38
CA GLY A 73 -4.24 -5.89 -7.57
C GLY A 73 -5.09 -6.08 -8.84
N GLY A 74 -6.11 -5.24 -8.98
CA GLY A 74 -7.00 -5.26 -10.16
C GLY A 74 -8.28 -6.05 -9.92
N GLY A 75 -8.98 -6.41 -11.00
CA GLY A 75 -10.23 -7.17 -10.94
C GLY A 75 -11.45 -6.41 -10.40
N LEU A 76 -11.31 -5.12 -10.08
CA LEU A 76 -12.42 -4.28 -9.64
C LEU A 76 -13.24 -3.81 -10.83
N LEU A 77 -14.52 -4.21 -10.85
CA LEU A 77 -15.50 -3.76 -11.84
C LEU A 77 -15.89 -2.31 -11.59
N GLY A 78 -16.20 -1.58 -12.68
CA GLY A 78 -16.75 -0.23 -12.58
C GLY A 78 -18.15 -0.21 -11.95
N SER A 79 -18.51 0.92 -11.32
CA SER A 79 -19.77 1.09 -10.56
C SER A 79 -21.04 0.73 -11.33
N LYS A 80 -21.09 1.04 -12.63
CA LYS A 80 -22.23 0.68 -13.49
C LYS A 80 -22.36 -0.83 -13.69
N SER A 81 -21.22 -1.52 -13.84
CA SER A 81 -21.20 -2.97 -14.05
C SER A 81 -21.52 -3.72 -12.77
N THR A 82 -20.99 -3.28 -11.62
CA THR A 82 -21.31 -3.88 -10.31
C THR A 82 -22.79 -3.72 -9.97
N ALA A 83 -23.38 -2.55 -10.24
CA ALA A 83 -24.81 -2.31 -10.04
C ALA A 83 -25.69 -3.22 -10.92
N LYS A 84 -25.31 -3.44 -12.18
CA LYS A 84 -26.01 -4.37 -13.08
C LYS A 84 -25.95 -5.81 -12.57
N ILE A 85 -24.77 -6.28 -12.15
CA ILE A 85 -24.58 -7.63 -11.59
C ILE A 85 -25.43 -7.77 -10.32
N ALA A 86 -25.38 -6.80 -9.40
CA ALA A 86 -26.16 -6.82 -8.17
C ALA A 86 -27.68 -6.87 -8.43
N LYS A 87 -28.18 -6.14 -9.44
CA LYS A 87 -29.59 -6.20 -9.84
C LYS A 87 -29.98 -7.59 -10.36
N LEU A 88 -29.13 -8.21 -11.18
CA LEU A 88 -29.36 -9.54 -11.73
C LEU A 88 -29.31 -10.62 -10.64
N GLU A 89 -28.31 -10.57 -9.75
CA GLU A 89 -28.19 -11.50 -8.63
C GLU A 89 -29.37 -11.40 -7.66
N ARG A 90 -29.85 -10.18 -7.38
CA ARG A 90 -31.06 -9.98 -6.57
C ARG A 90 -32.31 -10.57 -7.23
N ALA A 91 -32.45 -10.44 -8.54
CA ALA A 91 -33.57 -11.03 -9.28
C ALA A 91 -33.51 -12.56 -9.24
N LYS A 92 -32.35 -13.15 -9.51
CA LYS A 92 -32.13 -14.60 -9.42
C LYS A 92 -32.39 -15.16 -8.03
N ALA A 93 -31.91 -14.48 -6.98
CA ALA A 93 -32.13 -14.91 -5.60
C ALA A 93 -33.62 -14.93 -5.23
N LYS A 94 -34.39 -13.93 -5.70
CA LYS A 94 -35.84 -13.86 -5.51
C LYS A 94 -36.57 -14.99 -6.25
N GLU A 95 -36.12 -15.33 -7.46
CA GLU A 95 -36.69 -16.43 -8.24
C GLU A 95 -36.38 -17.80 -7.59
N LEU A 96 -35.15 -17.99 -7.12
CA LEU A 96 -34.74 -19.22 -6.45
C LEU A 96 -35.49 -19.42 -5.12
N SER A 97 -35.68 -18.36 -4.32
CA SER A 97 -36.45 -18.44 -3.08
C SER A 97 -37.92 -18.79 -3.31
N ALA A 98 -38.50 -18.34 -4.44
CA ALA A 98 -39.87 -18.65 -4.79
C ALA A 98 -40.06 -20.07 -5.39
N ARG A 99 -39.00 -20.72 -5.86
CA ARG A 99 -39.03 -22.10 -6.38
C ARG A 99 -38.76 -23.18 -5.34
N VAL A 100 -38.15 -22.81 -4.20
CA VAL A 100 -37.83 -23.74 -3.10
C VAL A 100 -38.97 -23.82 -2.07
N GLN A 101 -39.96 -22.94 -2.18
CA GLN A 101 -41.19 -22.92 -1.38
C GLN A 101 -42.32 -23.67 -2.10
#